data_AF-A0A0G0XU98-F1
#
_entry.id   AF-A0A0G0XU98-F1
#
_cell.length_a   1.000
_cell.length_b   1.000
_cell.length_c   1.000
_cell.angle_alpha   90.00
_cell.angle_beta   90.00
_cell.angle_gamma   90.00
#
_symmetry.space_group_name_H-M   'P 1'
#
loop_
_entity.id
_entity.type
_entity.pdbx_description
1 polymer ?
#
loop_
_entity_poly.entity_id
_entity_poly.type
_entity_poly.pdbx_seq_one_letter_code
_entity_poly.pdbx_strand_id
1 'polypeptide(L)'
;LAGIALPECKLTLYCDEKKQCVQSGKVLFTHVGLSGPLVLNLSKTIGTLLSQGTVTLKLDVLPTHEIGELRKTFQTLLAQESNKKIKNVLGIFIPSGMVGPLLEITGVDGETPNHSLRAHDRVKIVTCMKALTCTVNRLLGAEKAVISSGGILPTEVNFKTMESRLVQGLYLVGDVLNIDRPSGGYSLQLCWSTGYVAGSHI
;
A
#
# COMPACT_ATOMS: atom_id res chain seq x y z
N LEU A 1 10.30 -4.02 10.63
CA LEU A 1 9.72 -4.11 9.26
C LEU A 1 10.31 -3.12 8.26
N ALA A 2 10.96 -2.02 8.68
CA ALA A 2 11.47 -1.02 7.74
C ALA A 2 12.41 -1.61 6.67
N GLY A 3 12.22 -1.18 5.42
CA GLY A 3 12.99 -1.65 4.26
C GLY A 3 12.41 -2.88 3.56
N ILE A 4 11.42 -3.55 4.16
CA ILE A 4 10.78 -4.73 3.55
C ILE A 4 9.77 -4.28 2.50
N ALA A 5 9.92 -4.79 1.28
CA ALA A 5 8.97 -4.59 0.20
C ALA A 5 8.19 -5.88 -0.08
N LEU A 6 6.87 -5.75 -0.17
CA LEU A 6 5.98 -6.79 -0.70
C LEU A 6 5.76 -6.48 -2.18
N PRO A 7 6.26 -7.32 -3.11
CA PRO A 7 6.11 -7.07 -4.55
C PRO A 7 4.64 -7.11 -4.97
N GLU A 8 3.86 -7.97 -4.32
CA GLU A 8 2.42 -8.09 -4.48
C GLU A 8 1.77 -8.20 -3.09
N CYS A 9 0.83 -7.33 -2.81
CA CYS A 9 0.02 -7.35 -1.60
C CYS A 9 -1.39 -6.91 -1.98
N LYS A 10 -2.41 -7.59 -1.46
CA LYS A 10 -3.80 -7.12 -1.57
C LYS A 10 -4.13 -6.31 -0.32
N LEU A 11 -4.42 -5.03 -0.49
CA LEU A 11 -4.78 -4.10 0.57
C LEU A 11 -6.28 -3.84 0.52
N THR A 12 -6.95 -4.06 1.64
CA THR A 12 -8.35 -3.66 1.84
C THR A 12 -8.43 -2.49 2.79
N LEU A 13 -9.06 -1.41 2.35
CA LEU A 13 -9.25 -0.17 3.11
C LEU A 13 -10.62 -0.19 3.80
N TYR A 14 -10.64 0.17 5.07
CA TYR A 14 -11.84 0.30 5.90
C TYR A 14 -11.89 1.69 6.54
N CYS A 15 -13.11 2.19 6.75
CA CYS A 15 -13.41 3.35 7.60
C CYS A 15 -14.55 2.93 8.53
N ASP A 16 -14.32 3.02 9.85
CA ASP A 16 -15.26 2.55 10.89
C ASP A 16 -15.82 1.14 10.61
N GLU A 17 -14.90 0.19 10.36
CA GLU A 17 -15.19 -1.21 9.99
C GLU A 17 -15.98 -1.41 8.68
N LYS A 18 -16.38 -0.35 7.98
CA LYS A 18 -17.00 -0.41 6.65
C LYS A 18 -15.93 -0.44 5.56
N LYS A 19 -15.96 -1.49 4.75
CA LYS A 19 -15.06 -1.67 3.61
C LYS A 19 -15.27 -0.56 2.58
N GLN A 20 -14.19 0.13 2.21
CA GLN A 20 -14.19 1.23 1.24
C GLN A 20 -13.72 0.76 -0.13
N CYS A 21 -12.54 0.13 -0.20
CA CYS A 21 -12.01 -0.39 -1.46
C CYS A 21 -11.04 -1.56 -1.25
N VAL A 22 -10.69 -2.24 -2.33
CA VAL A 22 -9.65 -3.28 -2.39
C VAL A 22 -8.75 -2.98 -3.57
N GLN A 23 -7.44 -3.03 -3.36
CA GLN A 23 -6.50 -2.91 -4.47
C GLN A 23 -5.25 -3.75 -4.20
N SER A 24 -4.64 -4.24 -5.27
CA SER A 24 -3.42 -5.03 -5.22
C SER A 24 -2.25 -4.26 -5.82
N GLY A 25 -1.06 -4.49 -5.29
CA GLY A 25 0.17 -3.91 -5.80
C GLY A 25 1.32 -3.95 -4.80
N LYS A 26 2.38 -3.22 -5.13
CA LYS A 26 3.59 -3.17 -4.32
C LYS A 26 3.42 -2.29 -3.08
N VAL A 27 3.78 -2.84 -1.92
CA VAL A 27 3.79 -2.14 -0.62
C VAL A 27 5.21 -2.12 -0.07
N LEU A 28 5.60 -1.02 0.57
CA LEU A 28 6.89 -0.85 1.24
C LEU A 28 6.65 -0.52 2.71
N PHE A 29 7.24 -1.30 3.62
CA PHE A 29 7.33 -0.94 5.02
C PHE A 29 8.51 0.02 5.24
N THR A 30 8.28 1.12 5.94
CA THR A 30 9.28 2.15 6.25
C THR A 30 9.42 2.32 7.75
N HIS A 31 10.38 3.13 8.20
CA HIS A 31 10.53 3.47 9.63
C HIS A 31 9.34 4.25 10.21
N VAL A 32 8.52 4.85 9.35
CA VAL A 32 7.44 5.78 9.75
C VAL A 32 6.05 5.31 9.32
N GLY A 33 5.93 4.08 8.81
CA GLY A 33 4.66 3.50 8.36
C GLY A 33 4.77 2.82 7.00
N LEU A 34 3.69 2.87 6.23
CA LEU A 34 3.58 2.20 4.93
C LEU A 34 3.79 3.19 3.77
N SER A 35 4.41 2.71 2.70
CA SER A 35 4.67 3.43 1.46
C SER A 35 4.59 2.46 0.27
N GLY A 36 5.17 2.83 -0.86
CA GLY A 36 5.11 2.09 -2.11
C GLY A 36 3.93 2.51 -2.99
N PRO A 37 3.96 2.17 -4.29
CA PRO A 37 2.99 2.66 -5.27
C PRO A 37 1.52 2.43 -4.86
N LEU A 38 1.21 1.26 -4.29
CA LEU A 38 -0.15 0.95 -3.85
C LEU A 38 -0.65 1.93 -2.78
N VAL A 39 0.16 2.16 -1.75
CA VAL A 39 -0.19 3.03 -0.61
C VAL A 39 -0.21 4.49 -1.04
N LEU A 40 0.76 4.92 -1.86
CA LEU A 40 0.82 6.29 -2.38
C LEU A 40 -0.41 6.63 -3.23
N ASN A 41 -0.84 5.72 -4.11
CA ASN A 41 -2.02 5.93 -4.94
C ASN A 41 -3.32 5.99 -4.11
N LEU A 42 -3.38 5.29 -2.98
CA LEU A 42 -4.52 5.32 -2.05
C LEU A 42 -4.44 6.47 -1.03
N SER A 43 -3.30 7.16 -0.90
CA SER A 43 -3.06 8.13 0.17
C SER A 43 -4.03 9.31 0.14
N LYS A 44 -4.47 9.76 -1.04
CA LYS A 44 -5.51 10.79 -1.19
C LYS A 44 -6.83 10.35 -0.54
N THR A 45 -7.31 9.17 -0.89
CA THR A 45 -8.55 8.60 -0.33
C THR A 45 -8.42 8.37 1.17
N ILE A 46 -7.28 7.85 1.63
CA ILE A 46 -6.99 7.67 3.06
C ILE A 46 -7.06 9.01 3.79
N GLY A 47 -6.47 10.08 3.22
CA GLY A 47 -6.52 11.42 3.79
C GLY A 47 -7.94 11.94 3.96
N THR A 48 -8.81 11.75 2.97
CA THR A 48 -10.22 12.12 3.05
C THR A 48 -10.98 11.30 4.10
N LEU A 49 -10.69 10.01 4.25
CA LEU A 49 -11.38 9.16 5.22
C LEU A 49 -10.94 9.42 6.66
N LEU A 50 -9.70 9.85 6.88
CA LEU A 50 -9.18 10.16 8.22
C LEU A 50 -9.94 11.31 8.90
N SER A 51 -10.58 12.21 8.15
CA SER A 51 -11.45 13.24 8.72
C SER A 51 -12.87 12.73 9.02
N GLN A 52 -13.23 11.53 8.55
CA GLN A 52 -14.57 10.95 8.69
C GLN A 52 -14.65 9.93 9.82
N GLY A 53 -13.56 9.20 10.10
CA GLY A 53 -13.56 8.15 11.11
C GLY A 53 -12.25 7.39 11.23
N THR A 54 -12.29 6.23 11.89
CA THR A 54 -11.12 5.38 12.09
C THR A 54 -10.78 4.62 10.83
N VAL A 55 -9.59 4.87 10.28
CA VAL A 55 -9.11 4.22 9.05
C VAL A 55 -8.24 3.02 9.39
N THR A 56 -8.60 1.86 8.82
CA THR A 56 -7.88 0.60 9.00
C THR A 56 -7.54 -0.03 7.66
N LEU A 57 -6.30 -0.50 7.53
CA LEU A 57 -5.81 -1.26 6.39
C LEU A 57 -5.70 -2.73 6.78
N LYS A 58 -6.19 -3.63 5.93
CA LYS A 58 -5.91 -5.07 6.04
C LYS A 58 -5.05 -5.50 4.86
N LEU A 59 -3.84 -5.98 5.17
CA LEU A 59 -2.85 -6.43 4.21
C LEU A 59 -2.88 -7.95 4.11
N ASP A 60 -3.21 -8.45 2.93
CA ASP A 60 -3.02 -9.85 2.55
C ASP A 60 -1.66 -9.96 1.87
N VAL A 61 -0.68 -10.49 2.63
CA VAL A 61 0.73 -10.57 2.19
C VAL A 61 0.99 -11.78 1.30
N LEU A 62 -0.01 -12.63 1.10
CA LEU A 62 0.01 -13.82 0.23
C LEU A 62 -1.23 -13.80 -0.67
N PRO A 63 -1.44 -12.76 -1.50
CA PRO A 63 -2.70 -12.55 -2.20
C PRO A 63 -3.04 -13.65 -3.21
N THR A 64 -2.03 -14.35 -3.72
CA THR A 64 -2.16 -15.45 -4.69
C THR A 64 -2.62 -16.77 -4.09
N HIS A 65 -2.55 -16.91 -2.76
CA HIS A 65 -2.94 -18.15 -2.08
C HIS A 65 -4.32 -18.00 -1.45
N GLU A 66 -5.25 -18.90 -1.77
CA GLU A 66 -6.53 -18.99 -1.08
C GLU A 66 -6.29 -19.43 0.38
N ILE A 67 -7.14 -18.98 1.33
CA ILE A 67 -6.87 -19.20 2.76
C ILE A 67 -6.96 -20.68 3.15
N GLY A 68 -7.88 -21.44 2.58
CA GLY A 68 -8.01 -22.89 2.76
C GLY A 68 -6.80 -23.64 2.20
N GLU A 69 -6.34 -23.29 1.01
CA GLU A 69 -5.12 -23.85 0.41
C GLU A 69 -3.88 -23.52 1.27
N LEU A 70 -3.72 -22.26 1.67
CA LEU A 70 -2.61 -21.82 2.51
C LEU A 70 -2.58 -22.59 3.84
N ARG A 71 -3.74 -22.84 4.47
CA ARG A 71 -3.82 -23.66 5.70
C ARG A 71 -3.32 -25.07 5.47
N LYS A 72 -3.70 -25.70 4.35
CA LYS A 72 -3.24 -27.06 4.00
C LYS A 72 -1.74 -27.08 3.77
N THR A 73 -1.22 -26.19 2.93
CA THR A 73 0.21 -26.08 2.62
C THR A 73 1.03 -25.81 3.88
N PHE A 74 0.56 -24.90 4.73
CA PHE A 74 1.20 -24.60 6.01
C PHE A 74 1.24 -25.83 6.91
N GLN A 75 0.13 -26.56 7.06
CA GLN A 75 0.08 -27.77 7.87
C GLN A 75 1.00 -28.89 7.35
N THR A 76 1.03 -29.11 6.04
CA THR A 76 1.92 -30.08 5.39
C THR A 76 3.38 -29.76 5.68
N LEU A 77 3.77 -28.49 5.54
CA LEU A 77 5.14 -28.05 5.79
C LEU A 77 5.55 -28.22 7.26
N LEU A 78 4.67 -27.89 8.21
CA LEU A 78 4.93 -28.10 9.63
C LEU A 78 5.14 -29.57 9.98
N ALA A 79 4.44 -30.49 9.30
CA ALA A 79 4.62 -31.93 9.51
C ALA A 79 5.94 -32.43 8.91
N GLN A 80 6.32 -31.95 7.73
CA GLN A 80 7.60 -32.27 7.08
C GLN A 80 8.79 -31.75 7.90
N GLU A 81 8.65 -30.58 8.50
CA GLU A 81 9.69 -29.89 9.26
C GLU A 81 9.42 -29.96 10.77
N SER A 82 8.90 -31.09 11.25
CA SER A 82 8.31 -31.25 12.59
C SER A 82 9.20 -30.80 13.76
N ASN A 83 10.51 -31.08 13.68
CA ASN A 83 11.49 -30.76 14.72
C ASN A 83 12.06 -29.34 14.60
N LYS A 84 11.80 -28.63 13.49
CA LYS A 84 12.24 -27.24 13.33
C LYS A 84 11.35 -26.31 14.15
N LYS A 85 11.94 -25.18 14.54
CA LYS A 85 11.24 -24.08 15.21
C LYS A 85 10.40 -23.29 14.20
N ILE A 86 9.23 -22.81 14.60
CA ILE A 86 8.29 -22.12 13.69
C ILE A 86 8.92 -20.89 13.02
N LYS A 87 9.75 -20.13 13.74
CA LYS A 87 10.46 -18.97 13.17
C LYS A 87 11.37 -19.33 11.98
N ASN A 88 11.88 -20.57 11.93
CA ASN A 88 12.77 -21.02 10.86
C ASN A 88 12.02 -21.52 9.62
N VAL A 89 10.70 -21.71 9.71
CA VAL A 89 9.85 -22.21 8.62
C VAL A 89 9.02 -21.09 8.00
N LEU A 90 8.61 -20.08 8.77
CA LEU A 90 7.79 -18.97 8.26
C LEU A 90 8.43 -18.18 7.12
N GLY A 91 9.77 -18.13 7.07
CA GLY A 91 10.51 -17.45 6.00
C GLY A 91 10.28 -18.03 4.59
N ILE A 92 9.66 -19.21 4.49
CA ILE A 92 9.25 -19.81 3.20
C ILE A 92 8.02 -19.10 2.62
N PHE A 93 7.16 -18.54 3.47
CA PHE A 93 5.95 -17.85 3.04
C PHE A 93 6.13 -16.34 2.97
N ILE A 94 6.83 -15.75 3.94
CA ILE A 94 6.94 -14.29 4.07
C ILE A 94 8.40 -13.86 4.14
N PRO A 95 8.71 -12.59 3.79
CA PRO A 95 10.05 -12.05 3.97
C PRO A 95 10.57 -12.27 5.40
N SER A 96 11.84 -12.65 5.55
CA SER A 96 12.44 -13.02 6.84
C SER A 96 12.26 -11.94 7.92
N GLY A 97 12.38 -10.67 7.55
CA GLY A 97 12.18 -9.55 8.47
C GLY A 97 10.74 -9.37 8.98
N MET A 98 9.75 -10.08 8.40
CA MET A 98 8.36 -10.10 8.87
C MET A 98 8.08 -11.19 9.89
N VAL A 99 8.93 -12.22 9.98
CA VAL A 99 8.70 -13.39 10.83
C VAL A 99 8.57 -13.00 12.31
N GLY A 100 9.53 -12.23 12.83
CA GLY A 100 9.51 -11.76 14.22
C GLY A 100 8.25 -10.95 14.55
N PRO A 101 7.98 -9.85 13.81
CA PRO A 101 6.77 -9.05 14.02
C PRO A 101 5.46 -9.83 13.89
N LEU A 102 5.37 -10.78 12.96
CA LEU A 102 4.18 -11.62 12.82
C LEU A 102 3.97 -12.53 14.04
N LEU A 103 5.05 -13.14 14.53
CA LEU A 103 5.00 -13.98 15.74
C LEU A 103 4.61 -13.16 16.98
N GLU A 104 5.14 -11.94 17.10
CA GLU A 104 4.79 -10.99 18.17
C GLU A 104 3.30 -10.63 18.13
N ILE A 105 2.78 -10.24 16.96
CA ILE A 105 1.36 -9.89 16.76
C ILE A 105 0.44 -11.07 17.08
N THR A 106 0.85 -12.29 16.74
CA THR A 106 0.06 -13.50 16.97
C THR A 106 0.21 -14.06 18.39
N GLY A 107 1.20 -13.59 19.14
CA GLY A 107 1.55 -14.10 20.47
C GLY A 107 2.11 -15.53 20.45
N VAL A 108 2.66 -15.97 19.31
CA VAL A 108 3.22 -17.32 19.16
C VAL A 108 4.72 -17.27 19.44
N ASP A 109 5.19 -18.13 20.36
CA ASP A 109 6.63 -18.25 20.62
C ASP A 109 7.35 -18.84 19.40
N GLY A 110 8.26 -18.06 18.82
CA GLY A 110 9.08 -18.43 17.67
C GLY A 110 9.99 -19.64 17.91
N GLU A 111 10.31 -19.95 19.16
CA GLU A 111 11.12 -21.11 19.55
C GLU A 111 10.31 -22.42 19.57
N THR A 112 8.98 -22.35 19.47
CA THR A 112 8.10 -23.53 19.48
C THR A 112 8.44 -24.48 18.33
N PRO A 113 8.78 -25.75 18.61
CA PRO A 113 8.90 -26.77 17.57
C PRO A 113 7.58 -26.98 16.84
N ASN A 114 7.63 -27.22 15.53
CA ASN A 114 6.43 -27.31 14.69
C ASN A 114 5.45 -28.40 15.14
N HIS A 115 5.94 -29.54 15.63
CA HIS A 115 5.09 -30.61 16.19
C HIS A 115 4.34 -30.20 17.46
N SER A 116 4.83 -29.20 18.20
CA SER A 116 4.21 -28.67 19.42
C SER A 116 3.30 -27.47 19.15
N LEU A 117 3.26 -26.97 17.92
CA LEU A 117 2.47 -25.79 17.56
C LEU A 117 0.97 -26.14 17.52
N ARG A 118 0.20 -25.51 18.40
CA ARG A 118 -1.23 -25.82 18.59
C ARG A 118 -2.08 -25.37 17.40
N ALA A 119 -3.21 -26.03 17.18
CA ALA A 119 -4.13 -25.73 16.07
C ALA A 119 -4.56 -24.26 16.03
N HIS A 120 -4.89 -23.68 17.17
CA HIS A 120 -5.31 -22.29 17.26
C HIS A 120 -4.19 -21.29 16.87
N ASP A 121 -2.93 -21.59 17.21
CA ASP A 121 -1.77 -20.76 16.83
C ASP A 121 -1.51 -20.82 15.33
N ARG A 122 -1.67 -22.00 14.73
CA ARG A 122 -1.61 -22.16 13.26
C ARG A 122 -2.66 -21.27 12.57
N VAL A 123 -3.88 -21.24 13.10
CA VAL A 123 -4.96 -20.39 12.58
C VAL A 123 -4.64 -18.89 12.74
N LYS A 124 -4.08 -18.48 13.89
CA LYS A 124 -3.67 -17.08 14.12
C LYS A 124 -2.62 -16.65 13.12
N ILE A 125 -1.57 -17.45 12.92
CA ILE A 125 -0.49 -17.18 11.96
C ILE A 125 -1.03 -17.01 10.55
N VAL A 126 -1.81 -17.98 10.06
CA VAL A 126 -2.36 -17.93 8.70
C VAL A 126 -3.32 -16.74 8.53
N THR A 127 -4.19 -16.50 9.51
CA THR A 127 -5.10 -15.34 9.48
C THR A 127 -4.32 -14.02 9.46
N CYS A 128 -3.23 -13.91 10.24
CA CYS A 128 -2.38 -12.73 10.25
C CYS A 128 -1.66 -12.51 8.91
N MET A 129 -1.19 -13.57 8.24
CA MET A 129 -0.61 -13.44 6.89
C MET A 129 -1.66 -12.98 5.85
N LYS A 130 -2.92 -13.41 6.00
CA LYS A 130 -4.00 -13.06 5.07
C LYS A 130 -4.66 -11.72 5.36
N ALA A 131 -4.50 -11.17 6.57
CA ALA A 131 -5.17 -9.95 7.01
C ALA A 131 -4.40 -9.22 8.11
N LEU A 132 -3.13 -8.90 7.86
CA LEU A 132 -2.32 -8.09 8.76
C LEU A 132 -2.96 -6.71 8.88
N THR A 133 -3.41 -6.36 10.08
CA THR A 133 -4.20 -5.17 10.32
C THR A 133 -3.31 -4.00 10.75
N CYS A 134 -3.49 -2.84 10.12
CA CYS A 134 -2.78 -1.61 10.44
C CYS A 134 -3.79 -0.45 10.56
N THR A 135 -3.89 0.16 11.74
CA THR A 135 -4.66 1.40 11.91
C THR A 135 -3.83 2.58 11.41
N VAL A 136 -4.44 3.45 10.61
CA VAL A 136 -3.77 4.62 10.05
C VAL A 136 -3.98 5.80 10.99
N ASN A 137 -2.89 6.33 11.53
CA ASN A 137 -2.96 7.48 12.45
C ASN A 137 -2.93 8.82 11.70
N ARG A 138 -2.07 8.93 10.68
CA ARG A 138 -1.87 10.15 9.90
C ARG A 138 -1.15 9.87 8.58
N LEU A 139 -1.23 10.83 7.66
CA LEU A 139 -0.33 10.93 6.50
C LEU A 139 0.94 11.72 6.86
N LEU A 140 2.00 11.59 6.06
CA LEU A 140 3.27 12.30 6.28
C LEU A 140 3.22 13.81 5.96
N GLY A 141 2.12 14.30 5.38
CA GLY A 141 1.93 15.71 5.02
C GLY A 141 2.52 16.10 3.66
N ALA A 142 2.27 17.35 3.26
CA ALA A 142 2.62 17.87 1.94
C ALA A 142 4.14 17.90 1.67
N GLU A 143 4.96 18.17 2.70
CA GLU A 143 6.44 18.17 2.64
C GLU A 143 7.04 16.83 2.18
N LYS A 144 6.28 15.74 2.35
CA LYS A 144 6.68 14.38 1.95
C LYS A 144 5.79 13.82 0.83
N ALA A 145 4.88 14.62 0.29
CA ALA A 145 4.03 14.21 -0.82
C ALA A 145 4.86 14.15 -2.11
N VAL A 146 4.68 13.06 -2.86
CA VAL A 146 5.33 12.88 -4.17
C VAL A 146 4.58 13.66 -5.26
N ILE A 147 3.28 13.87 -5.05
CA ILE A 147 2.35 14.50 -5.98
C ILE A 147 1.39 15.34 -5.15
N SER A 148 1.07 16.54 -5.65
CA SER A 148 0.00 17.38 -5.10
C SER A 148 -1.32 17.11 -5.82
N SER A 149 -2.40 16.97 -5.06
CA SER A 149 -3.78 17.01 -5.57
C SER A 149 -4.36 18.41 -5.37
N GLY A 150 -5.14 18.90 -6.34
CA GLY A 150 -5.58 20.31 -6.39
C GLY A 150 -4.77 21.12 -7.40
N GLY A 151 -5.00 22.43 -7.44
CA GLY A 151 -4.37 23.34 -8.40
C GLY A 151 -5.40 24.05 -9.27
N ILE A 152 -4.97 24.50 -10.45
CA ILE A 152 -5.79 25.25 -11.39
C ILE A 152 -6.79 24.32 -12.07
N LEU A 153 -8.05 24.74 -12.14
CA LEU A 153 -9.10 23.89 -12.67
C LEU A 153 -8.90 23.65 -14.18
N PRO A 154 -9.12 22.42 -14.68
CA PRO A 154 -9.06 22.14 -16.11
C PRO A 154 -9.96 23.05 -16.96
N THR A 155 -11.07 23.53 -16.39
CA THR A 155 -12.01 24.45 -17.04
C THR A 155 -11.44 25.85 -17.26
N GLU A 156 -10.37 26.23 -16.57
CA GLU A 156 -9.71 27.54 -16.66
C GLU A 156 -8.55 27.54 -17.68
N VAL A 157 -8.30 26.41 -18.33
CA VAL A 157 -7.16 26.21 -19.25
C VAL A 157 -7.65 25.79 -20.64
N ASN A 158 -7.06 26.34 -21.69
CA ASN A 158 -7.24 25.85 -23.04
C ASN A 158 -6.23 24.75 -23.34
N PHE A 159 -6.59 23.47 -23.19
CA PHE A 159 -5.66 22.35 -23.40
C PHE A 159 -5.06 22.23 -24.81
N LYS A 160 -5.55 22.96 -25.81
CA LYS A 160 -4.91 23.00 -27.14
C LYS A 160 -3.66 23.86 -27.16
N THR A 161 -3.61 24.89 -26.33
CA THR A 161 -2.51 25.88 -26.27
C THR A 161 -1.84 25.93 -24.91
N MET A 162 -2.45 25.35 -23.88
CA MET A 162 -2.16 25.51 -22.45
C MET A 162 -2.27 26.95 -21.92
N GLU A 163 -2.87 27.87 -22.69
CA GLU A 163 -3.11 29.24 -22.25
C GLU A 163 -4.28 29.30 -21.25
N SER A 164 -4.18 30.20 -20.27
CA SER A 164 -5.25 30.53 -19.35
C SER A 164 -6.44 31.12 -20.11
N ARG A 165 -7.64 30.67 -19.76
CA ARG A 165 -8.90 31.24 -20.27
C ARG A 165 -9.27 32.55 -19.59
N LEU A 166 -8.59 32.90 -18.50
CA LEU A 166 -8.89 34.07 -17.68
C LEU A 166 -7.90 35.21 -17.94
N VAL A 167 -6.65 34.88 -18.27
CA VAL A 167 -5.57 35.85 -18.49
C VAL A 167 -4.85 35.51 -19.78
N GLN A 168 -5.01 36.35 -20.81
CA GLN A 168 -4.33 36.18 -22.08
C GLN A 168 -2.81 36.29 -21.92
N GLY A 169 -2.06 35.44 -22.61
CA GLY A 169 -0.60 35.36 -22.56
C GLY A 169 -0.04 34.64 -21.32
N LEU A 170 -0.88 34.18 -20.39
CA LEU A 170 -0.46 33.33 -19.27
C LEU A 170 -0.64 31.85 -19.63
N TYR A 171 0.43 31.06 -19.55
CA TYR A 171 0.40 29.62 -19.84
C TYR A 171 0.63 28.81 -18.58
N LEU A 172 -0.12 27.71 -18.44
CA LEU A 172 -0.18 26.91 -17.22
C LEU A 172 0.13 25.45 -17.55
N VAL A 173 1.19 24.89 -16.96
CA VAL A 173 1.71 23.57 -17.34
C VAL A 173 2.09 22.73 -16.13
N GLY A 174 2.10 21.41 -16.33
CA GLY A 174 2.58 20.45 -15.35
C GLY A 174 1.75 20.39 -14.07
N ASP A 175 2.45 20.24 -12.95
CA ASP A 175 1.87 19.91 -11.65
C ASP A 175 1.02 21.01 -11.01
N VAL A 176 1.00 22.22 -11.58
CA VAL A 176 0.09 23.30 -11.14
C VAL A 176 -1.37 23.04 -11.55
N LEU A 177 -1.57 22.17 -12.54
CA LEU A 177 -2.89 21.78 -13.03
C LEU A 177 -3.53 20.78 -12.08
N ASN A 178 -4.82 20.99 -11.79
CA ASN A 178 -5.61 20.08 -10.97
C ASN A 178 -5.99 18.81 -11.75
N ILE A 179 -5.00 17.95 -11.96
CA ILE A 179 -5.13 16.67 -12.68
C ILE A 179 -4.63 15.56 -11.78
N ASP A 180 -5.54 14.70 -11.32
CA ASP A 180 -5.18 13.50 -10.57
C ASP A 180 -4.46 12.50 -11.47
N ARG A 181 -3.41 11.88 -10.92
CA ARG A 181 -2.60 10.89 -11.63
C ARG A 181 -1.94 9.93 -10.66
N PRO A 182 -1.72 8.66 -11.06
CA PRO A 182 -1.03 7.71 -10.21
C PRO A 182 0.48 7.99 -10.17
N SER A 183 1.14 7.41 -9.17
CA SER A 183 2.60 7.30 -9.15
C SER A 183 3.14 6.47 -10.31
N GLY A 184 4.43 6.62 -10.64
CA GLY A 184 5.08 5.84 -11.71
C GLY A 184 5.36 6.60 -13.01
N GLY A 185 5.62 7.91 -12.94
CA GLY A 185 6.08 8.71 -14.09
C GLY A 185 5.00 9.56 -14.76
N TYR A 186 3.73 9.40 -14.39
CA TYR A 186 2.61 10.17 -14.96
C TYR A 186 2.71 11.68 -14.70
N SER A 187 3.27 12.11 -13.56
CA SER A 187 3.55 13.54 -13.31
C SER A 187 4.57 14.10 -14.29
N LEU A 188 5.65 13.36 -14.53
CA LEU A 188 6.66 13.80 -15.50
C LEU A 188 6.06 13.85 -16.90
N GLN A 189 5.29 12.84 -17.30
CA GLN A 189 4.58 12.84 -18.58
C GLN A 189 3.64 14.05 -18.72
N LEU A 190 2.89 14.39 -17.67
CA LEU A 190 2.03 15.57 -17.65
C LEU A 190 2.84 16.85 -17.87
N CYS A 191 3.95 17.02 -17.13
CA CYS A 191 4.85 18.16 -17.28
C CYS A 191 5.42 18.27 -18.70
N TRP A 192 5.89 17.17 -19.29
CA TRP A 192 6.46 17.16 -20.63
C TRP A 192 5.43 17.46 -21.72
N SER A 193 4.29 16.77 -21.69
CA SER A 193 3.25 16.97 -22.70
C SER A 193 2.68 18.39 -22.66
N THR A 194 2.35 18.90 -21.47
CA THR A 194 1.80 20.25 -21.34
C THR A 194 2.84 21.33 -21.63
N GLY A 195 4.09 21.14 -21.17
CA GLY A 195 5.20 22.04 -21.49
C GLY A 195 5.46 22.15 -22.99
N TYR A 196 5.46 21.02 -23.71
CA TYR A 196 5.60 21.00 -25.17
C TYR A 196 4.46 21.75 -25.89
N VAL A 197 3.21 21.48 -25.50
CA VAL A 197 2.04 22.15 -26.10
C VAL A 197 2.10 23.66 -25.87
N ALA A 198 2.40 24.10 -24.65
CA ALA A 198 2.56 25.52 -24.35
C ALA A 198 3.67 26.15 -25.20
N GLY A 199 4.86 25.56 -25.20
CA GLY A 199 6.02 26.08 -25.94
C GLY A 199 5.86 26.10 -27.46
N SER A 200 4.92 25.33 -28.02
CA SER A 200 4.59 25.35 -29.45
C SER A 200 3.57 26.45 -29.83
N HIS A 201 3.01 27.15 -28.84
CA HIS A 201 1.97 28.16 -29.01
C HIS A 201 2.32 29.50 -28.32
N ILE A 202 3.59 29.68 -27.93
CA ILE A 202 4.17 30.95 -27.43
C ILE A 202 4.90 31.64 -28.59
#